data_AF-A0A803M1X1-F1
#
_entry.id   AF-A0A803M1X1-F1
#
_cell.length_a   1.000
_cell.length_b   1.000
_cell.length_c   1.000
_cell.angle_alpha   90.00
_cell.angle_beta   90.00
_cell.angle_gamma   90.00
#
_symmetry.space_group_name_H-M   'P 1'
#
loop_
_entity.id
_entity.type
_entity.pdbx_description
1 polymer ?
#
loop_
_entity_poly.entity_id
_entity_poly.type
_entity_poly.pdbx_seq_one_letter_code
_entity_poly.pdbx_strand_id
1 'polypeptide(L)'
;MRAGGDASDKPIYMAVLSRMKQFRAMNKLKKLALKVIAENMSEEKGFKAMFDNMDTDNSGSITYDELKKGLAELGSKLTETEVKQLMEATDVDGNGTIDYMEFITATMNRHRLETDENLLKAFRYFDKDNSGFITMDELENEMMIYGIADESSIKEIISEVDTDNDGKINYDEFCAVMKSGTTAQVKLF
;
A
#
# COMPACT_ATOMS: atom_id res chain seq x y z
N MET A 1 38.64 -1.34 16.01
CA MET A 1 37.19 -1.50 16.14
C MET A 1 36.57 -0.52 15.14
N ARG A 2 36.06 -1.01 14.00
CA ARG A 2 35.64 -0.15 12.89
C ARG A 2 34.27 0.48 13.19
N ALA A 3 34.18 1.77 12.87
CA ALA A 3 33.08 2.69 13.05
C ALA A 3 31.97 2.53 11.99
N GLY A 4 30.81 3.15 12.27
CA GLY A 4 29.94 3.74 11.24
C GLY A 4 28.67 2.97 10.90
N GLY A 5 27.64 3.08 11.75
CA GLY A 5 26.24 2.92 11.35
C GLY A 5 25.63 4.31 11.25
N ASP A 6 25.38 4.74 10.02
CA ASP A 6 25.37 6.11 9.54
C ASP A 6 24.06 6.86 9.88
N ALA A 7 24.14 8.19 10.02
CA ALA A 7 22.97 9.06 10.17
C ALA A 7 22.11 9.14 8.88
N SER A 8 22.49 8.39 7.83
CA SER A 8 21.89 8.42 6.49
C SER A 8 20.65 7.56 6.30
N ASP A 9 20.33 6.62 7.20
CA ASP A 9 19.13 5.77 7.11
C ASP A 9 17.87 6.42 7.71
N LYS A 10 18.05 7.41 8.60
CA LYS A 10 16.93 8.13 9.26
C LYS A 10 16.00 8.87 8.28
N PRO A 11 16.49 9.56 7.23
CA PRO A 11 15.64 10.19 6.22
C PRO A 11 14.80 9.18 5.42
N ILE A 12 15.37 8.02 5.08
CA ILE A 12 14.67 6.96 4.35
C ILE A 12 13.54 6.40 5.21
N TYR A 13 13.80 6.21 6.50
CA TYR A 13 12.82 5.67 7.44
C TYR A 13 11.65 6.63 7.74
N MET A 14 11.93 7.93 7.90
CA MET A 14 10.88 8.96 8.04
C MET A 14 10.01 9.05 6.78
N ALA A 15 10.60 8.88 5.60
CA ALA A 15 9.86 8.79 4.36
C ALA A 15 8.97 7.53 4.32
N VAL A 16 9.48 6.39 4.79
CA VAL A 16 8.71 5.13 4.92
C VAL A 16 7.51 5.31 5.86
N LEU A 17 7.73 5.87 7.05
CA LEU A 17 6.65 6.17 8.00
C LEU A 17 5.58 7.10 7.41
N SER A 18 6.02 8.15 6.71
CA SER A 18 5.12 9.06 6.02
C SER A 18 4.29 8.34 4.97
N ARG A 19 4.89 7.42 4.20
CA ARG A 19 4.22 6.61 3.17
C ARG A 19 3.24 5.61 3.77
N MET A 20 3.55 4.96 4.89
CA MET A 20 2.61 4.05 5.57
C MET A 20 1.39 4.81 6.12
N LYS A 21 1.60 5.98 6.75
CA LYS A 21 0.49 6.86 7.19
C LYS A 21 -0.38 7.32 6.01
N GLN A 22 0.25 7.54 4.87
CA GLN A 22 -0.39 7.90 3.61
C GLN A 22 -1.15 6.73 2.97
N PHE A 23 -0.63 5.51 3.05
CA PHE A 23 -1.26 4.28 2.59
C PHE A 23 -2.57 4.02 3.34
N ARG A 24 -2.59 4.28 4.66
CA ARG A 24 -3.79 4.23 5.49
C ARG A 24 -4.97 5.02 4.93
N ALA A 25 -4.72 6.22 4.42
CA ALA A 25 -5.76 7.16 3.99
C ALA A 25 -6.31 6.86 2.58
N MET A 26 -5.82 5.81 1.92
CA MET A 26 -6.27 5.42 0.58
C MET A 26 -7.49 4.51 0.63
N ASN A 27 -8.35 4.60 -0.38
CA ASN A 27 -9.43 3.64 -0.56
C ASN A 27 -8.89 2.26 -0.95
N LYS A 28 -9.72 1.23 -0.76
CA LYS A 28 -9.35 -0.17 -0.96
C LYS A 28 -8.92 -0.46 -2.41
N LEU A 29 -9.56 0.16 -3.42
CA LEU A 29 -9.17 0.03 -4.83
C LEU A 29 -7.72 0.48 -5.05
N LYS A 30 -7.37 1.67 -4.56
CA LYS A 30 -6.02 2.23 -4.69
C LYS A 30 -4.99 1.36 -3.97
N LYS A 31 -5.30 0.84 -2.78
CA LYS A 31 -4.40 -0.09 -2.07
C LYS A 31 -4.12 -1.35 -2.88
N LEU A 32 -5.15 -1.99 -3.43
CA LEU A 32 -4.99 -3.21 -4.22
C LEU A 32 -4.23 -2.93 -5.52
N ALA A 33 -4.55 -1.84 -6.22
CA ALA A 33 -3.83 -1.44 -7.43
C ALA A 33 -2.34 -1.21 -7.17
N LEU A 34 -1.98 -0.57 -6.05
CA LEU A 34 -0.57 -0.39 -5.68
C LEU A 34 0.11 -1.71 -5.31
N LYS A 35 -0.61 -2.65 -4.66
CA LYS A 35 -0.09 -4.00 -4.36
C LYS A 35 0.26 -4.75 -5.65
N VAL A 36 -0.65 -4.76 -6.62
CA VAL A 36 -0.44 -5.37 -7.94
C VAL A 36 0.74 -4.74 -8.69
N ILE A 37 0.89 -3.40 -8.62
CA ILE A 37 2.03 -2.70 -9.23
C ILE A 37 3.33 -3.09 -8.53
N ALA A 38 3.34 -3.12 -7.19
CA ALA A 38 4.52 -3.47 -6.40
C ALA A 38 4.99 -4.91 -6.67
N GLU A 39 4.06 -5.88 -6.78
CA GLU A 39 4.35 -7.28 -7.10
C GLU A 39 5.05 -7.41 -8.47
N ASN A 40 4.64 -6.61 -9.46
CA ASN A 40 5.23 -6.61 -10.80
C ASN A 40 6.56 -5.83 -10.91
N MET A 41 6.98 -5.10 -9.87
CA MET A 41 8.18 -4.25 -9.87
C MET A 41 9.37 -4.84 -9.09
N SER A 42 9.31 -6.11 -8.71
CA SER A 42 10.25 -6.78 -7.81
C SER A 42 11.74 -6.60 -8.17
N GLU A 43 12.41 -5.64 -7.49
CA GLU A 43 13.83 -5.67 -7.07
C GLU A 43 14.21 -4.36 -6.36
N GLU A 44 13.87 -4.20 -5.08
CA GLU A 44 14.44 -3.13 -4.24
C GLU A 44 15.12 -3.72 -3.00
N LYS A 45 16.44 -3.90 -3.10
CA LYS A 45 17.30 -4.48 -2.04
C LYS A 45 17.26 -3.72 -0.71
N GLY A 46 16.88 -2.44 -0.71
CA GLY A 46 16.81 -1.61 0.49
C GLY A 46 15.63 -1.93 1.40
N PHE A 47 14.46 -2.24 0.83
CA PHE A 47 13.28 -2.54 1.63
C PHE A 47 13.31 -3.94 2.24
N LYS A 48 13.96 -4.90 1.55
CA LYS A 48 14.19 -6.24 2.12
C LYS A 48 15.00 -6.18 3.40
N ALA A 49 16.08 -5.41 3.43
CA ALA A 49 16.88 -5.23 4.65
C ALA A 49 16.10 -4.52 5.78
N MET A 50 15.20 -3.59 5.45
CA MET A 50 14.33 -2.96 6.45
C MET A 50 13.29 -3.94 7.01
N PHE A 51 12.70 -4.77 6.15
CA PHE A 51 11.77 -5.82 6.56
C PHE A 51 12.46 -6.85 7.46
N ASP A 52 13.61 -7.36 7.04
CA ASP A 52 14.38 -8.37 7.80
C ASP A 52 14.89 -7.83 9.15
N ASN A 53 15.08 -6.50 9.27
CA ASN A 53 15.40 -5.87 10.57
C ASN A 53 14.19 -5.77 11.51
N MET A 54 12.96 -5.72 10.97
CA MET A 54 11.74 -5.70 11.79
C MET A 54 11.26 -7.12 12.13
N ASP A 55 11.33 -8.04 11.17
CA ASP A 55 11.02 -9.47 11.33
C ASP A 55 12.13 -10.18 12.11
N THR A 56 12.14 -9.96 13.43
CA THR A 56 13.24 -10.39 14.30
C THR A 56 13.29 -11.88 14.51
N ASP A 57 12.15 -12.57 14.36
CA ASP A 57 12.07 -14.03 14.45
C ASP A 57 12.19 -14.74 13.09
N ASN A 58 12.27 -13.98 11.99
CA ASN A 58 12.32 -14.48 10.61
C ASN A 58 11.12 -15.35 10.24
N SER A 59 9.94 -15.02 10.78
CA SER A 59 8.68 -15.69 10.44
C SER A 59 8.22 -15.43 9.01
N GLY A 60 8.76 -14.39 8.37
CA GLY A 60 8.31 -13.90 7.06
C GLY A 60 7.16 -12.90 7.16
N SER A 61 6.81 -12.47 8.36
CA SER A 61 5.73 -11.54 8.66
C SER A 61 6.11 -10.64 9.85
N ILE A 62 5.69 -9.38 9.87
CA ILE A 62 5.95 -8.46 10.97
C ILE A 62 4.72 -8.43 11.87
N THR A 63 4.89 -8.84 13.13
CA THR A 63 3.84 -8.74 14.16
C THR A 63 3.69 -7.31 14.70
N TYR A 64 2.60 -7.05 15.44
CA TYR A 64 2.40 -5.74 16.09
C TYR A 64 3.57 -5.36 17.02
N ASP A 65 4.07 -6.33 17.79
CA ASP A 65 5.16 -6.10 18.74
C ASP A 65 6.49 -5.83 18.02
N GLU A 66 6.74 -6.53 16.92
CA GLU A 66 7.90 -6.30 16.05
C GLU A 66 7.84 -4.95 15.34
N LEU A 67 6.67 -4.58 14.81
CA LEU A 67 6.44 -3.27 14.25
C LEU A 67 6.68 -2.18 15.29
N LYS A 68 6.09 -2.31 16.49
CA LYS A 68 6.25 -1.36 17.60
C LYS A 68 7.71 -1.20 18.00
N LYS A 69 8.41 -2.33 18.16
CA LYS A 69 9.83 -2.36 18.56
C LYS A 69 10.72 -1.76 17.48
N GLY A 70 10.56 -2.18 16.23
CA GLY A 70 11.32 -1.66 15.09
C GLY A 70 11.14 -0.15 14.93
N LEU A 71 9.90 0.36 15.06
CA LEU A 71 9.62 1.79 15.05
C LEU A 71 10.31 2.55 16.19
N ALA A 72 10.32 1.99 17.40
CA ALA A 72 10.94 2.60 18.57
C ALA A 72 12.48 2.63 18.47
N GLU A 73 13.10 1.54 18.01
CA GLU A 73 14.56 1.44 17.82
C GLU A 73 15.07 2.45 16.77
N LEU A 74 14.21 2.82 15.83
CA LEU A 74 14.51 3.80 14.78
C LEU A 74 14.22 5.25 15.22
N GLY A 75 13.94 5.46 16.50
CA GLY A 75 13.79 6.78 17.13
C GLY A 75 12.41 7.41 16.92
N SER A 76 11.43 6.63 16.48
CA SER A 76 10.05 7.07 16.37
C SER A 76 9.41 7.23 17.75
N LYS A 77 8.59 8.26 17.93
CA LYS A 77 7.83 8.52 19.17
C LYS A 77 6.34 8.21 19.01
N LEU A 78 6.01 7.26 18.14
CA LEU A 78 4.62 6.88 17.89
C LEU A 78 4.01 6.30 19.16
N THR A 79 2.77 6.70 19.42
CA THR A 79 1.95 6.12 20.49
C THR A 79 1.49 4.72 20.09
N GLU A 80 1.08 3.91 21.07
CA GLU A 80 0.50 2.58 20.79
C GLU A 80 -0.70 2.66 19.84
N THR A 81 -1.52 3.70 20.00
CA THR A 81 -2.64 3.98 19.09
C THR A 81 -2.17 4.21 17.67
N GLU A 82 -1.10 4.98 17.46
CA GLU A 82 -0.57 5.21 16.12
C GLU A 82 0.07 3.95 15.51
N VAL A 83 0.74 3.12 16.30
CA VAL A 83 1.29 1.84 15.82
C VAL A 83 0.16 0.90 15.42
N LYS A 84 -0.89 0.80 16.23
CA LYS A 84 -2.06 -0.03 15.93
C LYS A 84 -2.75 0.44 14.64
N GLN A 85 -2.87 1.75 14.47
CA GLN A 85 -3.41 2.35 13.26
C GLN A 85 -2.55 2.11 12.02
N LEU A 86 -1.22 2.03 12.16
CA LEU A 86 -0.31 1.66 11.08
C LEU A 86 -0.44 0.18 10.73
N MET A 87 -0.64 -0.68 11.73
CA MET A 87 -0.93 -2.09 11.55
C MET A 87 -2.19 -2.28 10.73
N GLU A 88 -3.33 -1.76 11.21
CA GLU A 88 -4.64 -1.80 10.52
C GLU A 88 -4.62 -1.19 9.12
N ALA A 89 -3.67 -0.28 8.84
CA ALA A 89 -3.52 0.33 7.53
C ALA A 89 -2.80 -0.56 6.52
N THR A 90 -1.85 -1.35 7.01
CA THR A 90 -0.84 -2.07 6.23
C THR A 90 -1.16 -3.56 6.12
N ASP A 91 -1.73 -4.14 7.17
CA ASP A 91 -2.35 -5.47 7.18
C ASP A 91 -3.65 -5.39 6.35
N VAL A 92 -3.53 -5.69 5.06
CA VAL A 92 -4.61 -5.49 4.08
C VAL A 92 -5.55 -6.70 4.08
N ASP A 93 -5.02 -7.90 4.35
CA ASP A 93 -5.81 -9.13 4.43
C ASP A 93 -6.44 -9.36 5.82
N GLY A 94 -6.02 -8.60 6.85
CA GLY A 94 -6.58 -8.63 8.19
C GLY A 94 -6.12 -9.82 9.03
N ASN A 95 -5.00 -10.46 8.67
CA ASN A 95 -4.50 -11.64 9.36
C ASN A 95 -3.78 -11.31 10.69
N GLY A 96 -3.59 -10.02 11.01
CA GLY A 96 -2.96 -9.53 12.23
C GLY A 96 -1.44 -9.41 12.16
N THR A 97 -0.85 -9.60 10.99
CA THR A 97 0.58 -9.47 10.69
C THR A 97 0.78 -8.69 9.38
N ILE A 98 1.98 -8.19 9.13
CA ILE A 98 2.32 -7.51 7.88
C ILE A 98 3.28 -8.40 7.09
N ASP A 99 2.83 -8.93 5.96
CA ASP A 99 3.70 -9.70 5.07
C ASP A 99 4.69 -8.80 4.29
N TYR A 100 5.66 -9.42 3.63
CA TYR A 100 6.65 -8.68 2.85
C TYR A 100 6.03 -7.82 1.75
N MET A 101 5.02 -8.31 1.03
CA MET A 101 4.36 -7.56 -0.03
C MET A 101 3.55 -6.39 0.51
N GLU A 102 2.88 -6.56 1.64
CA GLU A 102 2.17 -5.50 2.35
C GLU A 102 3.13 -4.41 2.82
N PHE A 103 4.27 -4.80 3.39
CA PHE A 103 5.32 -3.87 3.77
C PHE A 103 5.84 -3.09 2.55
N ILE A 104 6.20 -3.77 1.46
CA ILE A 104 6.68 -3.10 0.24
C ILE A 104 5.63 -2.13 -0.31
N THR A 105 4.37 -2.56 -0.38
CA THR A 105 3.27 -1.74 -0.90
C THR A 105 3.09 -0.47 -0.07
N ALA A 106 3.20 -0.56 1.26
CA ALA A 106 3.06 0.58 2.15
C ALA A 106 4.31 1.49 2.21
N THR A 107 5.49 0.98 1.83
CA THR A 107 6.78 1.69 1.99
C THR A 107 7.39 2.23 0.68
N MET A 108 6.94 1.73 -0.49
CA MET A 108 7.46 2.15 -1.79
C MET A 108 7.06 3.58 -2.16
N ASN A 109 7.94 4.29 -2.89
CA ASN A 109 7.70 5.68 -3.28
C ASN A 109 6.57 5.77 -4.32
N ARG A 110 5.51 6.53 -3.99
CA ARG A 110 4.36 6.76 -4.88
C ARG A 110 4.73 7.27 -6.27
N HIS A 111 5.74 8.13 -6.42
CA HIS A 111 6.16 8.60 -7.74
C HIS A 111 6.71 7.48 -8.65
N ARG A 112 7.10 6.35 -8.06
CA ARG A 112 7.48 5.14 -8.81
C ARG A 112 6.27 4.25 -9.11
N LEU A 113 5.26 4.25 -8.26
CA LEU A 113 4.05 3.43 -8.41
C LEU A 113 3.01 4.08 -9.33
N GLU A 114 2.77 5.39 -9.18
CA GLU A 114 1.73 6.16 -9.88
C GLU A 114 2.19 6.66 -11.27
N THR A 115 3.05 5.92 -11.96
CA THR A 115 3.42 6.24 -13.36
C THR A 115 2.31 5.81 -14.32
N ASP A 116 2.08 6.54 -15.42
CA ASP A 116 1.01 6.18 -16.37
C ASP A 116 1.15 4.74 -16.91
N GLU A 117 2.40 4.26 -17.08
CA GLU A 117 2.68 2.87 -17.45
C GLU A 117 2.22 1.86 -16.38
N ASN A 118 2.50 2.14 -15.11
CA ASN A 118 2.10 1.25 -14.01
C ASN A 118 0.58 1.31 -13.75
N LEU A 119 -0.03 2.48 -13.88
CA LEU A 119 -1.48 2.64 -13.81
C LEU A 119 -2.17 1.84 -14.93
N LEU A 120 -1.63 1.88 -16.14
CA LEU A 120 -2.14 1.07 -17.25
C LEU A 120 -1.98 -0.44 -17.00
N LYS A 121 -0.84 -0.87 -16.44
CA LYS A 121 -0.63 -2.28 -16.07
C LYS A 121 -1.62 -2.75 -15.00
N ALA A 122 -1.85 -1.93 -13.96
CA ALA A 122 -2.83 -2.23 -12.93
C ALA A 122 -4.24 -2.29 -13.50
N PHE A 123 -4.62 -1.33 -14.35
CA PHE A 123 -5.93 -1.34 -14.99
C PHE A 123 -6.17 -2.62 -15.80
N ARG A 124 -5.20 -3.00 -16.65
CA ARG A 124 -5.25 -4.25 -17.44
C ARG A 124 -5.21 -5.51 -16.60
N TYR A 125 -4.68 -5.44 -15.38
CA TYR A 125 -4.71 -6.58 -14.48
C TYR A 125 -6.14 -6.87 -14.01
N PHE A 126 -6.95 -5.83 -13.79
CA PHE A 126 -8.35 -5.97 -13.42
C PHE A 126 -9.28 -6.23 -14.62
N ASP A 127 -9.07 -5.53 -15.75
CA ASP A 127 -9.82 -5.71 -17.00
C ASP A 127 -9.41 -7.03 -17.70
N LYS A 128 -9.99 -8.15 -17.27
CA LYS A 128 -9.62 -9.51 -17.72
C LYS A 128 -10.09 -9.78 -19.14
N ASP A 129 -11.26 -9.25 -19.50
CA ASP A 129 -11.83 -9.43 -20.83
C ASP A 129 -11.29 -8.44 -21.87
N ASN A 130 -10.47 -7.47 -21.45
CA ASN A 130 -9.93 -6.37 -22.26
C ASN A 130 -11.04 -5.52 -22.90
N SER A 131 -12.16 -5.35 -22.22
CA SER A 131 -13.27 -4.51 -22.66
C SER A 131 -12.94 -3.02 -22.58
N GLY A 132 -11.89 -2.63 -21.85
CA GLY A 132 -11.55 -1.25 -21.54
C GLY A 132 -12.30 -0.70 -20.32
N PHE A 133 -13.00 -1.56 -19.58
CA PHE A 133 -13.74 -1.24 -18.37
C PHE A 133 -13.47 -2.31 -17.32
N ILE A 134 -13.29 -1.92 -16.06
CA ILE A 134 -13.27 -2.86 -14.94
C ILE A 134 -14.71 -3.04 -14.47
N THR A 135 -15.24 -4.24 -14.62
CA THR A 135 -16.60 -4.58 -14.16
C THR A 135 -16.63 -4.93 -12.68
N MET A 136 -17.82 -4.88 -12.07
CA MET A 136 -18.02 -5.29 -10.68
C MET A 136 -17.54 -6.72 -10.42
N ASP A 137 -17.85 -7.66 -11.32
CA ASP A 137 -17.44 -9.05 -11.19
C ASP A 137 -15.92 -9.21 -11.22
N GLU A 138 -15.23 -8.49 -12.10
CA GLU A 138 -13.76 -8.53 -12.20
C GLU A 138 -13.09 -7.97 -10.94
N LEU A 139 -13.61 -6.86 -10.42
CA LEU A 139 -13.10 -6.26 -9.19
C LEU A 139 -13.37 -7.15 -7.97
N GLU A 140 -14.58 -7.72 -7.88
CA GLU A 140 -14.97 -8.62 -6.80
C GLU A 140 -14.08 -9.87 -6.75
N ASN A 141 -13.86 -10.52 -7.90
CA ASN A 141 -13.02 -11.71 -7.96
C ASN A 141 -11.61 -11.43 -7.43
N GLU A 142 -10.97 -10.34 -7.86
CA GLU A 142 -9.63 -10.00 -7.39
C GLU A 142 -9.62 -9.58 -5.92
N MET A 143 -10.57 -8.76 -5.47
CA MET A 143 -10.62 -8.34 -4.06
C MET A 143 -10.87 -9.50 -3.10
N MET A 144 -11.65 -10.49 -3.51
CA MET A 144 -11.87 -11.72 -2.76
C MET A 144 -10.62 -12.61 -2.72
N ILE A 145 -9.89 -12.73 -3.85
CA ILE A 145 -8.62 -13.49 -3.91
C ILE A 145 -7.59 -12.90 -2.93
N TYR A 146 -7.49 -11.58 -2.85
CA TYR A 146 -6.56 -10.90 -1.96
C TYR A 146 -7.10 -10.70 -0.53
N GLY A 147 -8.33 -11.13 -0.23
CA GLY A 147 -8.93 -11.01 1.11
C GLY A 147 -9.22 -9.56 1.55
N ILE A 148 -9.26 -8.60 0.63
CA ILE A 148 -9.28 -7.16 0.94
C ILE A 148 -10.71 -6.63 1.17
N ALA A 149 -11.71 -7.31 0.60
CA ALA A 149 -13.08 -6.83 0.60
C ALA A 149 -14.09 -7.97 0.67
N ASP A 150 -15.22 -7.68 1.30
CA ASP A 150 -16.46 -8.44 1.18
C ASP A 150 -17.38 -7.78 0.13
N GLU A 151 -18.45 -8.49 -0.27
CA GLU A 151 -19.40 -8.01 -1.29
C GLU A 151 -19.97 -6.61 -0.97
N SER A 152 -20.17 -6.31 0.32
CA SER A 152 -20.59 -4.97 0.78
C SER A 152 -19.55 -3.89 0.52
N SER A 153 -18.28 -4.17 0.84
CA SER A 153 -17.17 -3.23 0.62
C SER A 153 -16.96 -2.95 -0.87
N ILE A 154 -17.20 -3.92 -1.76
CA ILE A 154 -17.02 -3.76 -3.20
C ILE A 154 -18.02 -2.76 -3.78
N LYS A 155 -19.29 -2.83 -3.35
CA LYS A 155 -20.34 -1.88 -3.76
C LYS A 155 -20.01 -0.44 -3.34
N GLU A 156 -19.48 -0.26 -2.14
CA GLU A 156 -19.02 1.05 -1.67
C GLU A 156 -17.89 1.59 -2.55
N ILE A 157 -16.89 0.75 -2.86
CA ILE A 157 -15.77 1.14 -3.72
C ILE A 157 -16.27 1.60 -5.09
N ILE A 158 -17.15 0.82 -5.72
CA ILE A 158 -17.70 1.20 -7.04
C ILE A 158 -18.44 2.53 -6.93
N SER A 159 -19.28 2.73 -5.91
CA SER A 159 -19.99 4.01 -5.74
C SER A 159 -19.08 5.22 -5.52
N GLU A 160 -17.84 5.01 -5.05
CA GLU A 160 -16.85 6.08 -4.87
C GLU A 160 -16.09 6.41 -6.16
N VAL A 161 -15.98 5.46 -7.09
CA VAL A 161 -15.11 5.54 -8.27
C VAL A 161 -15.90 5.77 -9.56
N ASP A 162 -17.05 5.11 -9.70
CA ASP A 162 -17.96 5.19 -10.84
C ASP A 162 -18.69 6.55 -10.83
N THR A 163 -18.15 7.51 -11.58
CA THR A 163 -18.63 8.90 -11.59
C THR A 163 -19.77 9.11 -12.58
N ASP A 164 -19.80 8.35 -13.66
CA ASP A 164 -20.87 8.42 -14.66
C ASP A 164 -22.04 7.47 -14.36
N ASN A 165 -21.91 6.62 -13.33
CA ASN A 165 -22.88 5.67 -12.82
C ASN A 165 -23.29 4.62 -13.87
N ASP A 166 -22.35 4.20 -14.73
CA ASP A 166 -22.57 3.14 -15.72
C ASP A 166 -22.42 1.72 -15.15
N GLY A 167 -22.01 1.61 -13.87
CA GLY A 167 -21.81 0.37 -13.14
C GLY A 167 -20.46 -0.30 -13.40
N LYS A 168 -19.53 0.40 -14.07
CA LYS A 168 -18.19 -0.05 -14.40
C LYS A 168 -17.19 1.07 -14.12
N ILE A 169 -15.90 0.74 -14.15
CA ILE A 169 -14.83 1.73 -13.93
C ILE A 169 -14.03 1.84 -15.23
N ASN A 170 -14.08 3.00 -15.87
CA ASN A 170 -13.24 3.28 -17.03
C ASN A 170 -11.81 3.71 -16.62
N TYR A 171 -10.89 3.80 -17.58
CA TYR A 171 -9.49 4.13 -17.30
C TYR A 171 -9.31 5.51 -16.67
N ASP A 172 -10.11 6.50 -17.06
CA ASP A 172 -10.00 7.87 -16.55
C ASP A 172 -10.47 7.94 -15.08
N GLU A 173 -11.54 7.21 -14.73
CA GLU A 173 -12.03 7.07 -13.36
C GLU A 173 -11.02 6.34 -12.46
N PHE A 174 -10.46 5.25 -12.96
CA PHE A 174 -9.38 4.53 -12.28
C PHE A 174 -8.18 5.46 -12.03
N CYS A 175 -7.75 6.22 -13.05
CA CYS A 175 -6.67 7.20 -12.91
C CYS A 175 -7.01 8.31 -11.93
N ALA A 176 -8.25 8.80 -11.92
CA ALA A 176 -8.70 9.83 -11.00
C ALA A 176 -8.58 9.36 -9.54
N VAL A 177 -8.94 8.11 -9.26
CA VAL A 177 -8.78 7.50 -7.94
C VAL A 177 -7.31 7.29 -7.58
N MET A 178 -6.51 6.80 -8.53
CA MET A 178 -5.09 6.61 -8.31
C MET A 178 -4.34 7.94 -8.11
N LYS A 179 -4.85 9.05 -8.64
CA LYS A 179 -4.26 10.39 -8.48
C LYS A 179 -4.91 11.18 -7.32
N SER A 180 -6.09 10.79 -6.84
CA SER A 180 -6.74 11.38 -5.68
C SER A 180 -6.06 10.89 -4.37
N GLY A 181 -5.95 11.79 -3.39
CA GLY A 181 -5.17 11.54 -2.16
C GLY A 181 -3.67 11.92 -2.22
N THR A 182 -3.16 12.38 -3.36
CA THR A 182 -1.80 12.97 -3.46
C THR A 182 -1.80 14.48 -3.15
N THR A 183 -2.97 15.13 -3.13
CA THR A 183 -3.11 16.60 -2.98
C THR A 183 -3.18 17.10 -1.53
N ALA A 184 -3.31 16.23 -0.52
CA ALA A 184 -3.28 16.66 0.87
C ALA A 184 -1.83 16.75 1.40
N GLN A 185 -1.23 17.91 1.10
CA GLN A 185 -0.11 18.56 1.80
C GLN A 185 1.32 18.12 1.49
N VAL A 186 1.77 18.49 0.27
CA VAL A 186 3.06 19.17 0.14
C VAL A 186 2.92 20.59 0.69
N LYS A 187 2.90 20.73 2.02
CA LYS A 187 3.25 21.98 2.71
C LYS A 187 4.11 21.61 3.91
N LEU A 188 5.33 21.17 3.61
CA LEU A 188 6.43 21.20 4.56
C LEU A 188 6.97 22.62 4.55
N PHE A 189 6.58 23.41 5.55
CA PHE A 189 7.45 24.41 6.16
C PHE A 189 7.89 23.83 7.50
#